data_AF-A0A9E4A3K8-F1
#
_entry.id   AF-A0A9E4A3K8-F1
#
_cell.length_a   1.000
_cell.length_b   1.000
_cell.length_c   1.000
_cell.angle_alpha   90.00
_cell.angle_beta   90.00
_cell.angle_gamma   90.00
#
_symmetry.space_group_name_H-M   'P 1'
#
loop_
_entity.id
_entity.type
_entity.pdbx_description
1 polymer ?
#
loop_
_entity_poly.entity_id
_entity_poly.type
_entity_poly.pdbx_seq_one_letter_code
_entity_poly.pdbx_strand_id
1 'polypeptide(L)'
;MPMLNIGSTKQLFFDDYLIESLVNAKQGLNPAVKVDDNPVIRPERPWEGNFMRPNKVIFDPTDQIFKMWYSSATITVHLENGKPVPGGAAGLVLDTQGSVMCLATSEDGIHWERPSLGLVQFDGSTDNNILPTKEGLPPVPAFQDLREQDPAKRFKALIMIGDTQKRGMQYNLFYSPEGINWTPYEDNPVIDTGQELGRWAGRFQGWDPIRETYYVTMEASHHWRGPYGKRLIGRAESPDMIHWSEPEIILVPDKDDYPDTEFYSLPVIAYEGIYVGLLWIFRTTNVTHHPEIVFSRDGFHFQRNYREPFIPRGGARADFDSSSVYAETMIVHGDNIFTYYIGTNSRSPEIALELGDKSAEGIGLAVSRLDGFVSLDSGKGWVVKDRSEEELRHIYGERQIFDEPESFGQMTTRPFGFSGSRLYLNTSMAPIAAGPSPGEVKVEILRANHKKLPGFSFNDADSITVGSTAHPVSWNGNSDVSALAGKPIKLRFYFKNAKLYSFQFK
;
A
#
# COMPACT_ATOMS: atom_id res chain seq x y z
N MET A 1 -8.50 4.30 -32.21
CA MET A 1 -8.56 4.68 -30.77
C MET A 1 -8.22 6.16 -30.65
N PRO A 2 -8.86 6.92 -29.75
CA PRO A 2 -8.42 8.27 -29.44
C PRO A 2 -6.95 8.26 -28.96
N MET A 3 -6.23 9.34 -29.25
CA MET A 3 -4.84 9.52 -28.81
C MET A 3 -4.78 9.53 -27.28
N LEU A 4 -3.85 8.77 -26.70
CA LEU A 4 -3.61 8.82 -25.25
C LEU A 4 -3.08 10.21 -24.88
N ASN A 5 -3.55 10.77 -23.77
CA ASN A 5 -3.01 12.01 -23.22
C ASN A 5 -2.71 11.79 -21.74
N ILE A 6 -1.44 11.91 -21.37
CA ILE A 6 -0.98 11.71 -19.99
C ILE A 6 -0.83 13.03 -19.23
N GLY A 7 -1.00 14.18 -19.90
CA GLY A 7 -0.81 15.50 -19.29
C GLY A 7 0.56 15.60 -18.61
N SER A 8 0.56 16.02 -17.35
CA SER A 8 1.73 16.02 -16.44
C SER A 8 1.65 14.91 -15.37
N THR A 9 0.67 14.00 -15.46
CA THR A 9 0.51 12.91 -14.49
C THR A 9 1.68 11.96 -14.60
N LYS A 10 2.27 11.58 -13.46
CA LYS A 10 3.36 10.60 -13.42
C LYS A 10 2.86 9.24 -13.89
N GLN A 11 3.68 8.55 -14.67
CA GLN A 11 3.34 7.24 -15.24
C GLN A 11 4.17 6.14 -14.57
N LEU A 12 3.47 5.13 -14.04
CA LEU A 12 4.03 3.94 -13.39
C LEU A 12 3.94 2.72 -14.33
N PHE A 13 4.80 1.72 -14.11
CA PHE A 13 4.89 0.52 -14.97
C PHE A 13 4.18 -0.71 -14.41
N PHE A 14 3.07 -0.54 -13.69
CA PHE A 14 2.32 -1.67 -13.12
C PHE A 14 1.49 -2.47 -14.15
N ASP A 15 1.19 -1.88 -15.31
CA ASP A 15 0.44 -2.49 -16.41
C ASP A 15 1.02 -2.11 -17.79
N ASP A 16 0.42 -2.67 -18.85
CA ASP A 16 0.84 -2.46 -20.24
C ASP A 16 0.05 -1.34 -20.95
N TYR A 17 -0.65 -0.48 -20.20
CA TYR A 17 -1.51 0.55 -20.78
C TYR A 17 -0.74 1.49 -21.72
N LEU A 18 0.47 1.89 -21.30
CA LEU A 18 1.38 2.73 -22.07
C LEU A 18 2.48 1.94 -22.79
N ILE A 19 2.72 0.69 -22.42
CA ILE A 19 3.78 -0.13 -23.03
C ILE A 19 3.28 -0.65 -24.37
N GLU A 20 4.03 -0.36 -25.43
CA GLU A 20 3.78 -0.95 -26.76
C GLU A 20 4.69 -2.15 -27.01
N SER A 21 5.96 -2.05 -26.61
CA SER A 21 6.89 -3.17 -26.70
C SER A 21 7.88 -3.16 -25.54
N LEU A 22 8.26 -4.36 -25.12
CA LEU A 22 9.28 -4.62 -24.13
C LEU A 22 10.22 -5.69 -24.68
N VAL A 23 11.51 -5.39 -24.78
CA VAL A 23 12.54 -6.28 -25.36
C VAL A 23 13.68 -6.39 -24.36
N ASN A 24 14.18 -7.60 -24.10
CA ASN A 24 15.25 -7.86 -23.13
C ASN A 24 14.99 -7.22 -21.75
N ALA A 25 13.73 -7.12 -21.36
CA ALA A 25 13.29 -6.54 -20.10
C ALA A 25 11.99 -7.20 -19.63
N LYS A 26 11.68 -7.05 -18.35
CA LYS A 26 10.44 -7.55 -17.74
C LYS A 26 9.95 -6.57 -16.67
N GLN A 27 8.65 -6.61 -16.37
CA GLN A 27 8.14 -6.00 -15.15
C GLN A 27 8.52 -6.87 -13.93
N GLY A 28 8.86 -6.23 -12.82
CA GLY A 28 9.23 -6.87 -11.56
C GLY A 28 8.59 -6.18 -10.36
N LEU A 29 7.87 -6.95 -9.55
CA LEU A 29 7.39 -6.48 -8.25
C LEU A 29 8.57 -6.20 -7.31
N ASN A 30 8.46 -5.14 -6.53
CA ASN A 30 9.38 -4.84 -5.45
C ASN A 30 8.57 -4.82 -4.14
N PRO A 31 8.57 -5.94 -3.39
CA PRO A 31 7.93 -6.00 -2.07
C PRO A 31 8.43 -4.91 -1.13
N ALA A 32 7.57 -4.45 -0.23
CA ALA A 32 7.97 -3.48 0.80
C ALA A 32 8.95 -4.14 1.79
N VAL A 33 9.92 -3.36 2.26
CA VAL A 33 10.97 -3.84 3.15
C VAL A 33 10.59 -3.49 4.59
N LYS A 34 10.49 -4.49 5.46
CA LYS A 34 10.30 -4.30 6.89
C LYS A 34 11.47 -3.50 7.47
N VAL A 35 11.17 -2.52 8.32
CA VAL A 35 12.23 -1.83 9.09
C VAL A 35 12.87 -2.79 10.09
N ASP A 36 14.16 -2.57 10.39
CA ASP A 36 14.95 -3.46 11.25
C ASP A 36 14.42 -3.52 12.70
N ASP A 37 13.95 -2.39 13.23
CA ASP A 37 13.44 -2.27 14.61
C ASP A 37 11.98 -2.71 14.78
N ASN A 38 11.48 -3.58 13.89
CA ASN A 38 10.12 -4.12 14.03
C ASN A 38 9.99 -5.05 15.25
N PRO A 39 8.84 -5.03 15.96
CA PRO A 39 7.71 -4.10 15.77
C PRO A 39 8.05 -2.68 16.26
N VAL A 40 7.62 -1.66 15.50
CA VAL A 40 7.87 -0.24 15.82
C VAL A 40 7.11 0.25 17.05
N ILE A 41 6.03 -0.44 17.42
CA ILE A 41 5.37 -0.30 18.72
C ILE A 41 5.22 -1.69 19.33
N ARG A 42 5.75 -1.82 20.55
CA ARG A 42 5.63 -2.99 21.43
C ARG A 42 5.07 -2.56 22.79
N PRO A 43 4.56 -3.51 23.60
CA PRO A 43 4.07 -3.20 24.94
C PRO A 43 5.20 -2.71 25.84
N GLU A 44 5.08 -1.49 26.34
CA GLU A 44 6.04 -0.81 27.22
C GLU A 44 5.36 -0.09 28.39
N ARG A 45 4.03 -0.12 28.46
CA ARG A 45 3.23 0.52 29.51
C ARG A 45 2.29 -0.49 30.18
N PRO A 46 1.88 -0.27 31.45
CA PRO A 46 1.03 -1.23 32.17
C PRO A 46 -0.37 -1.48 31.55
N TRP A 47 -0.89 -0.53 30.77
CA TRP A 47 -2.14 -0.67 30.02
C TRP A 47 -1.94 -1.28 28.63
N GLU A 48 -0.69 -1.57 28.23
CA GLU A 48 -0.36 -2.26 27.00
C GLU A 48 -0.26 -3.77 27.26
N GLY A 49 -1.22 -4.53 26.73
CA GLY A 49 -1.22 -6.00 26.84
C GLY A 49 -0.40 -6.67 25.73
N ASN A 50 -0.62 -7.95 25.47
CA ASN A 50 0.09 -8.70 24.41
C ASN A 50 -0.54 -8.55 23.01
N PHE A 51 -1.51 -7.65 22.85
CA PHE A 51 -2.26 -7.46 21.62
C PHE A 51 -2.38 -5.97 21.27
N MET A 52 -1.61 -5.52 20.27
CA MET A 52 -1.56 -4.13 19.84
C MET A 52 -1.88 -4.00 18.35
N ARG A 53 -2.82 -3.10 18.00
CA ARG A 53 -3.23 -2.85 16.60
C ARG A 53 -3.22 -1.37 16.25
N PRO A 54 -2.63 -0.94 15.12
CA PRO A 54 -2.90 0.38 14.58
C PRO A 54 -4.33 0.37 14.02
N ASN A 55 -5.22 1.18 14.57
CA ASN A 55 -6.56 1.36 14.02
C ASN A 55 -6.58 2.48 12.98
N LYS A 56 -5.74 3.51 13.19
CA LYS A 56 -5.48 4.55 12.19
C LYS A 56 -4.08 5.11 12.37
N VAL A 57 -3.37 5.30 11.25
CA VAL A 57 -2.13 6.07 11.19
C VAL A 57 -2.27 7.13 10.12
N ILE A 58 -1.82 8.35 10.40
CA ILE A 58 -1.74 9.44 9.42
C ILE A 58 -0.46 10.23 9.65
N PHE A 59 -0.02 10.94 8.61
CA PHE A 59 0.80 12.14 8.79
C PHE A 59 -0.14 13.34 8.77
N ASP A 60 -0.18 14.11 9.86
CA ASP A 60 -0.98 15.33 9.94
C ASP A 60 -0.17 16.50 9.35
N PRO A 61 -0.55 17.04 8.18
CA PRO A 61 0.22 18.10 7.54
C PRO A 61 0.13 19.45 8.26
N THR A 62 -0.87 19.67 9.12
CA THR A 62 -1.01 20.90 9.90
C THR A 62 -0.04 20.90 11.07
N ASP A 63 0.03 19.77 11.77
CA ASP A 63 0.87 19.62 12.97
C ASP A 63 2.28 19.12 12.62
N GLN A 64 2.50 18.71 11.37
CA GLN A 64 3.74 18.11 10.84
C GLN A 64 4.22 16.92 11.66
N ILE A 65 3.29 16.08 12.10
CA ILE A 65 3.58 14.93 12.95
C ILE A 65 2.77 13.71 12.52
N PHE A 66 3.35 12.52 12.66
CA PHE A 66 2.59 11.28 12.56
C PHE A 66 1.74 11.09 13.82
N LYS A 67 0.51 10.62 13.62
CA LYS A 67 -0.43 10.26 14.69
C LYS A 67 -0.91 8.83 14.46
N MET A 68 -0.87 8.02 15.51
CA MET A 68 -1.40 6.67 15.50
C MET A 68 -2.43 6.51 16.62
N TRP A 69 -3.66 6.17 16.24
CA TRP A 69 -4.66 5.66 17.15
C TRP A 69 -4.55 4.14 17.15
N TYR A 70 -4.16 3.57 18.29
CA TYR A 70 -3.95 2.13 18.41
C TYR A 70 -4.77 1.55 19.56
N SER A 71 -5.18 0.31 19.43
CA SER A 71 -5.82 -0.44 20.51
C SER A 71 -4.79 -1.32 21.19
N SER A 72 -4.96 -1.43 22.50
CA SER A 72 -4.29 -2.41 23.33
C SER A 72 -5.35 -3.32 23.95
N ALA A 73 -5.02 -4.60 24.08
CA ALA A 73 -5.77 -5.55 24.88
C ALA A 73 -4.84 -6.66 25.37
N THR A 74 -5.38 -7.50 26.25
CA THR A 74 -4.75 -8.77 26.61
C THR A 74 -5.57 -9.92 26.02
N ILE A 75 -4.93 -10.76 25.23
CA ILE A 75 -5.50 -12.03 24.78
C ILE A 75 -5.02 -13.14 25.71
N THR A 76 -5.98 -13.91 26.21
CA THR A 76 -5.75 -15.12 26.98
C THR A 76 -6.39 -16.33 26.30
N VAL A 77 -5.94 -17.52 26.70
CA VAL A 77 -6.56 -18.78 26.29
C VAL A 77 -7.39 -19.31 27.44
N HIS A 78 -8.70 -19.42 27.25
CA HIS A 78 -9.59 -19.99 28.26
C HIS A 78 -9.49 -21.53 28.24
N LEU A 79 -9.22 -22.11 29.40
CA LEU A 79 -9.05 -23.54 29.59
C LEU A 79 -10.18 -24.12 30.44
N GLU A 80 -10.80 -25.20 29.97
CA GLU A 80 -11.73 -26.02 30.75
C GLU A 80 -11.20 -27.45 30.78
N ASN A 81 -11.07 -28.03 31.98
CA ASN A 81 -10.47 -29.35 32.19
C ASN A 81 -9.08 -29.52 31.54
N GLY A 82 -8.28 -28.43 31.54
CA GLY A 82 -6.92 -28.43 30.97
C GLY A 82 -6.87 -28.43 29.44
N LYS A 83 -8.01 -28.22 28.76
CA LYS A 83 -8.10 -28.09 27.30
C LYS A 83 -8.61 -26.71 26.91
N PRO A 84 -8.11 -26.13 25.82
CA PRO A 84 -8.69 -24.90 25.29
C PRO A 84 -10.15 -25.12 24.94
N VAL A 85 -11.01 -24.24 25.43
CA VAL A 85 -12.42 -24.18 24.99
C VAL A 85 -12.52 -23.17 23.87
N PRO A 86 -13.17 -23.49 22.74
CA PRO A 86 -13.44 -22.50 21.72
C PRO A 86 -14.23 -21.31 22.30
N GLY A 87 -13.65 -20.12 22.28
CA GLY A 87 -14.33 -18.85 22.56
C GLY A 87 -13.87 -17.75 21.59
N GLY A 88 -14.75 -16.81 21.24
CA GLY A 88 -14.39 -15.64 20.43
C GLY A 88 -13.86 -15.92 19.00
N ALA A 89 -13.09 -14.97 18.47
CA ALA A 89 -12.49 -15.04 17.13
C ALA A 89 -11.37 -16.08 17.07
N ALA A 90 -11.69 -17.27 16.56
CA ALA A 90 -10.77 -18.41 16.41
C ALA A 90 -10.29 -19.08 17.72
N GLY A 91 -11.08 -19.01 18.80
CA GLY A 91 -10.79 -19.73 20.06
C GLY A 91 -10.02 -18.92 21.11
N LEU A 92 -9.52 -17.73 20.74
CA LEU A 92 -8.82 -16.80 21.62
C LEU A 92 -9.83 -15.91 22.38
N VAL A 93 -9.62 -15.74 23.68
CA VAL A 93 -10.44 -14.87 24.51
C VAL A 93 -9.73 -13.53 24.66
N LEU A 94 -10.30 -12.51 24.01
CA LEU A 94 -9.93 -11.13 24.23
C LEU A 94 -10.46 -10.70 25.61
N ASP A 95 -9.58 -10.36 26.54
CA ASP A 95 -9.99 -9.70 27.77
C ASP A 95 -10.38 -8.26 27.43
N THR A 96 -11.67 -8.06 27.18
CA THR A 96 -12.23 -6.76 26.83
C THR A 96 -12.31 -5.81 28.03
N GLN A 97 -12.18 -6.28 29.28
CA GLN A 97 -12.20 -5.41 30.46
C GLN A 97 -10.92 -4.57 30.57
N GLY A 98 -9.80 -5.07 30.04
CA GLY A 98 -8.53 -4.36 29.98
C GLY A 98 -8.24 -3.66 28.65
N SER A 99 -9.17 -3.69 27.67
CA SER A 99 -8.91 -3.09 26.36
C SER A 99 -9.00 -1.56 26.42
N VAL A 100 -7.99 -0.89 25.89
CA VAL A 100 -7.93 0.57 25.82
C VAL A 100 -7.55 1.06 24.44
N MET A 101 -8.06 2.23 24.08
CA MET A 101 -7.64 2.99 22.90
C MET A 101 -6.59 4.00 23.32
N CYS A 102 -5.54 4.14 22.54
CA CYS A 102 -4.40 4.98 22.86
C CYS A 102 -4.00 5.84 21.66
N LEU A 103 -3.32 6.97 21.93
CA LEU A 103 -2.68 7.80 20.93
C LEU A 103 -1.17 7.69 21.04
N ALA A 104 -0.48 7.52 19.93
CA ALA A 104 0.97 7.68 19.83
C ALA A 104 1.30 8.75 18.76
N THR A 105 2.44 9.42 18.94
CA THR A 105 2.93 10.45 18.01
C THR A 105 4.36 10.16 17.59
N SER A 106 4.75 10.61 16.41
CA SER A 106 6.11 10.41 15.89
C SER A 106 6.50 11.50 14.90
N GLU A 107 7.74 11.98 14.96
CA GLU A 107 8.27 12.94 13.98
C GLU A 107 8.72 12.25 12.68
N ASP A 108 9.12 10.98 12.73
CA ASP A 108 9.71 10.24 11.61
C ASP A 108 8.86 9.04 11.13
N GLY A 109 7.80 8.68 11.85
CA GLY A 109 6.94 7.51 11.61
C GLY A 109 7.56 6.18 12.04
N ILE A 110 8.77 6.18 12.59
CA ILE A 110 9.49 4.97 12.99
C ILE A 110 9.55 4.88 14.51
N HIS A 111 9.93 5.97 15.18
CA HIS A 111 10.05 6.04 16.63
C HIS A 111 8.84 6.74 17.23
N TRP A 112 8.14 6.04 18.13
CA TRP A 112 6.83 6.47 18.62
C TRP A 112 6.85 6.86 20.08
N GLU A 113 6.37 8.07 20.35
CA GLU A 113 6.13 8.60 21.68
C GLU A 113 4.68 8.31 22.13
N ARG A 114 4.53 8.07 23.43
CA ARG A 114 3.24 7.87 24.10
C ARG A 114 2.97 9.10 24.96
N PRO A 115 2.35 10.15 24.39
CA PRO A 115 2.19 11.43 25.08
C PRO A 115 1.28 11.29 26.29
N SER A 116 1.60 12.01 27.37
CA SER A 116 0.71 12.12 28.53
C SER A 116 -0.49 13.00 28.18
N LEU A 117 -1.67 12.39 28.05
CA LEU A 117 -2.90 13.09 27.64
C LEU A 117 -3.67 13.66 28.82
N GLY A 118 -3.56 13.06 30.01
CA GLY A 118 -4.30 13.51 31.19
C GLY A 118 -5.81 13.24 31.14
N LEU A 119 -6.30 12.39 30.23
CA LEU A 119 -7.73 12.25 29.91
C LEU A 119 -8.44 11.11 30.65
N VAL A 120 -7.73 10.03 31.00
CA VAL A 120 -8.31 8.82 31.57
C VAL A 120 -7.54 8.41 32.82
N GLN A 121 -8.26 8.07 33.89
CA GLN A 121 -7.67 7.53 35.12
C GLN A 121 -7.32 6.05 34.91
N PHE A 122 -6.05 5.69 35.09
CA PHE A 122 -5.56 4.31 35.08
C PHE A 122 -4.63 4.11 36.28
N ASP A 123 -4.91 3.10 37.11
CA ASP A 123 -4.11 2.75 38.29
C ASP A 123 -3.70 3.96 39.17
N GLY A 124 -4.67 4.84 39.46
CA GLY A 124 -4.44 6.02 40.31
C GLY A 124 -3.80 7.23 39.63
N SER A 125 -3.46 7.17 38.34
CA SER A 125 -2.84 8.27 37.58
C SER A 125 -3.57 8.59 36.28
N THR A 126 -3.46 9.83 35.80
CA THR A 126 -3.84 10.22 34.43
C THR A 126 -2.62 10.39 33.50
N ASP A 127 -1.42 10.07 33.99
CA ASP A 127 -0.17 10.12 33.22
C ASP A 127 -0.07 8.92 32.27
N ASN A 128 -0.87 8.99 31.21
CA ASN A 128 -0.99 7.94 30.20
C ASN A 128 -1.46 8.54 28.87
N ASN A 129 -1.39 7.73 27.82
CA ASN A 129 -1.81 8.09 26.47
C ASN A 129 -3.17 7.50 26.08
N ILE A 130 -4.01 7.18 27.08
CA ILE A 130 -5.30 6.51 26.88
C ILE A 130 -6.35 7.54 26.46
N LEU A 131 -7.12 7.19 25.44
CA LEU A 131 -8.23 7.97 24.90
C LEU A 131 -9.54 7.62 25.59
N PRO A 132 -10.43 8.60 25.86
CA PRO A 132 -11.72 8.33 26.46
C PRO A 132 -12.62 7.56 25.48
N THR A 133 -13.11 6.39 25.90
CA THR A 133 -14.11 5.61 25.16
C THR A 133 -15.49 5.87 25.74
N LYS A 134 -16.45 6.23 24.89
CA LYS A 134 -17.85 6.43 25.27
C LYS A 134 -18.75 5.53 24.44
N GLU A 135 -19.74 4.91 25.09
CA GLU A 135 -20.72 4.07 24.41
C GLU A 135 -21.41 4.85 23.29
N GLY A 136 -21.52 4.24 22.11
CA GLY A 136 -22.14 4.87 20.93
C GLY A 136 -21.31 5.92 20.20
N LEU A 137 -20.09 6.23 20.65
CA LEU A 137 -19.16 7.13 19.97
C LEU A 137 -17.96 6.37 19.36
N PRO A 138 -17.34 6.90 18.29
CA PRO A 138 -16.25 6.20 17.63
C PRO A 138 -15.00 6.24 18.50
N PRO A 139 -14.23 5.14 18.55
CA PRO A 139 -12.97 5.11 19.30
C PRO A 139 -11.83 5.82 18.56
N VAL A 140 -11.94 5.98 17.23
CA VAL A 140 -10.87 6.48 16.34
C VAL A 140 -11.42 7.19 15.11
N PRO A 141 -10.63 8.05 14.44
CA PRO A 141 -10.97 8.58 13.13
C PRO A 141 -10.88 7.52 12.03
N ALA A 142 -11.80 7.58 11.07
CA ALA A 142 -11.68 6.80 9.82
C ALA A 142 -10.68 7.48 8.86
N PHE A 143 -10.74 8.81 8.76
CA PHE A 143 -9.78 9.61 7.98
C PHE A 143 -9.78 11.08 8.41
N GLN A 144 -8.75 11.79 7.96
CA GLN A 144 -8.65 13.24 8.02
C GLN A 144 -9.04 13.80 6.65
N ASP A 145 -10.06 14.66 6.62
CA ASP A 145 -10.53 15.29 5.39
C ASP A 145 -9.80 16.62 5.16
N LEU A 146 -8.76 16.58 4.33
CA LEU A 146 -7.96 17.76 4.02
C LEU A 146 -8.69 18.80 3.15
N ARG A 147 -9.89 18.47 2.66
CA ARG A 147 -10.74 19.40 1.88
C ARG A 147 -11.74 20.12 2.76
N GLU A 148 -12.01 19.59 3.95
CA GLU A 148 -13.02 20.12 4.86
C GLU A 148 -12.64 21.55 5.29
N GLN A 149 -13.62 22.45 5.20
CA GLN A 149 -13.45 23.85 5.54
C GLN A 149 -13.94 24.15 6.95
N ASP A 150 -14.87 23.34 7.47
CA ASP A 150 -15.30 23.43 8.85
C ASP A 150 -14.29 22.72 9.76
N PRO A 151 -13.50 23.45 10.58
CA PRO A 151 -12.50 22.85 11.44
C PRO A 151 -13.09 21.86 12.46
N ALA A 152 -14.39 21.95 12.78
CA ALA A 152 -15.05 20.99 13.67
C ALA A 152 -15.32 19.62 13.01
N LYS A 153 -15.18 19.52 11.67
CA LYS A 153 -15.45 18.32 10.87
C LYS A 153 -14.21 17.73 10.21
N ARG A 154 -13.03 18.24 10.58
CA ARG A 154 -11.72 17.88 10.02
C ARG A 154 -11.44 16.37 10.04
N PHE A 155 -11.78 15.70 11.14
CA PHE A 155 -11.77 14.25 11.24
C PHE A 155 -13.18 13.70 11.13
N LYS A 156 -13.32 12.59 10.41
CA LYS A 156 -14.60 11.93 10.18
C LYS A 156 -14.48 10.45 10.53
N ALA A 157 -15.54 9.89 11.09
CA ALA A 157 -15.63 8.48 11.41
C ALA A 157 -16.97 7.90 10.97
N LEU A 158 -16.96 6.65 10.51
CA LEU A 158 -18.13 5.85 10.19
C LEU A 158 -18.12 4.61 11.07
N ILE A 159 -19.15 4.43 11.90
CA ILE A 159 -19.26 3.29 12.80
C ILE A 159 -20.36 2.37 12.32
N MET A 160 -20.03 1.10 12.14
CA MET A 160 -21.03 0.06 11.96
C MET A 160 -21.74 -0.24 13.29
N ILE A 161 -23.06 -0.12 13.32
CA ILE A 161 -23.93 -0.58 14.41
C ILE A 161 -24.64 -1.86 13.96
N GLY A 162 -24.83 -2.80 14.89
CA GLY A 162 -25.40 -4.11 14.60
C GLY A 162 -24.33 -5.14 14.20
N ASP A 163 -24.76 -6.22 13.54
CA ASP A 163 -23.88 -7.27 13.06
C ASP A 163 -24.32 -7.74 11.66
N THR A 164 -23.46 -8.47 10.96
CA THR A 164 -23.79 -9.01 9.63
C THR A 164 -24.69 -10.25 9.71
N GLN A 165 -24.83 -10.87 10.88
CA GLN A 165 -25.58 -12.11 11.07
C GLN A 165 -27.10 -11.87 11.21
N LYS A 166 -27.49 -10.66 11.62
CA LYS A 166 -28.86 -10.24 11.86
C LYS A 166 -29.22 -9.06 10.96
N ARG A 167 -30.53 -8.78 10.89
CA ARG A 167 -31.03 -7.55 10.27
C ARG A 167 -30.77 -6.36 11.20
N GLY A 168 -30.64 -5.17 10.63
CA GLY A 168 -30.45 -3.93 11.39
C GLY A 168 -29.03 -3.38 11.39
N MET A 169 -28.17 -3.82 10.46
CA MET A 169 -26.83 -3.25 10.33
C MET A 169 -26.92 -1.84 9.71
N GLN A 170 -26.30 -0.87 10.37
CA GLN A 170 -26.31 0.54 10.01
C GLN A 170 -24.90 1.13 10.08
N TYR A 171 -24.64 2.25 9.38
CA TYR A 171 -23.44 3.06 9.58
C TYR A 171 -23.80 4.48 10.01
N ASN A 172 -23.20 4.92 11.10
CA ASN A 172 -23.35 6.27 11.63
C ASN A 172 -22.10 7.11 11.36
N LEU A 173 -22.30 8.33 10.89
CA LEU A 173 -21.28 9.33 10.63
C LEU A 173 -21.07 10.22 11.87
N PHE A 174 -19.80 10.51 12.17
CA PHE A 174 -19.37 11.38 13.25
C PHE A 174 -18.26 12.32 12.79
N TYR A 175 -18.18 13.47 13.46
CA TYR A 175 -17.22 14.53 13.19
C TYR A 175 -16.38 14.83 14.43
N SER A 176 -15.11 15.17 14.23
CA SER A 176 -14.22 15.62 15.29
C SER A 176 -13.22 16.67 14.77
N PRO A 177 -12.90 17.72 15.55
CA PRO A 177 -11.81 18.64 15.21
C PRO A 177 -10.43 17.99 15.34
N GLU A 178 -10.25 17.11 16.32
CA GLU A 178 -8.96 16.56 16.73
C GLU A 178 -8.85 15.03 16.65
N GLY A 179 -9.95 14.33 16.34
CA GLY A 179 -10.01 12.88 16.30
C GLY A 179 -10.13 12.22 17.69
N ILE A 180 -10.64 12.95 18.69
CA ILE A 180 -10.81 12.48 20.08
C ILE A 180 -12.25 12.67 20.55
N ASN A 181 -12.77 13.90 20.54
CA ASN A 181 -14.17 14.16 20.90
C ASN A 181 -15.05 14.17 19.65
N TRP A 182 -16.17 13.46 19.71
CA TRP A 182 -16.99 13.17 18.53
C TRP A 182 -18.40 13.71 18.67
N THR A 183 -18.86 14.34 17.59
CA THR A 183 -20.23 14.82 17.42
C THR A 183 -20.92 13.96 16.35
N PRO A 184 -22.06 13.31 16.64
CA PRO A 184 -22.80 12.55 15.65
C PRO A 184 -23.38 13.48 14.58
N TYR A 185 -23.46 13.00 13.35
CA TYR A 185 -24.35 13.59 12.35
C TYR A 185 -25.81 13.44 12.81
N GLU A 186 -26.60 14.51 12.67
CA GLU A 186 -27.94 14.61 13.24
C GLU A 186 -28.95 13.65 12.60
N ASP A 187 -28.80 13.36 11.31
CA ASP A 187 -29.71 12.48 10.56
C ASP A 187 -29.16 11.06 10.38
N ASN A 188 -28.31 10.60 11.29
CA ASN A 188 -27.83 9.21 11.27
C ASN A 188 -29.00 8.19 11.31
N PRO A 189 -28.85 7.01 10.68
CA PRO A 189 -27.67 6.50 9.96
C PRO A 189 -27.52 7.02 8.52
N VAL A 190 -26.30 7.01 7.99
CA VAL A 190 -26.01 7.35 6.58
C VAL A 190 -25.99 6.14 5.64
N ILE A 191 -25.88 4.92 6.20
CA ILE A 191 -26.13 3.67 5.47
C ILE A 191 -27.05 2.83 6.34
N ASP A 192 -28.19 2.39 5.82
CA ASP A 192 -29.12 1.52 6.54
C ASP A 192 -29.45 0.28 5.71
N THR A 193 -28.93 -0.87 6.15
CA THR A 193 -29.24 -2.18 5.54
C THR A 193 -30.31 -2.93 6.34
N GLY A 194 -31.03 -2.27 7.23
CA GLY A 194 -31.89 -2.88 8.25
C GLY A 194 -33.06 -3.70 7.73
N GLN A 195 -33.49 -3.48 6.48
CA GLN A 195 -34.52 -4.30 5.83
C GLN A 195 -33.97 -5.64 5.31
N GLU A 196 -32.66 -5.73 5.13
CA GLU A 196 -31.95 -6.91 4.65
C GLU A 196 -31.02 -7.47 5.73
N LEU A 197 -30.37 -8.60 5.44
CA LEU A 197 -29.26 -9.05 6.27
C LEU A 197 -28.03 -8.25 5.90
N GLY A 198 -27.33 -7.70 6.89
CA GLY A 198 -26.12 -6.94 6.66
C GLY A 198 -25.10 -7.79 5.91
N ARG A 199 -24.82 -7.44 4.65
CA ARG A 199 -23.87 -8.21 3.82
C ARG A 199 -22.44 -7.69 3.90
N TRP A 200 -22.28 -6.40 4.17
CA TRP A 200 -21.09 -5.62 3.85
C TRP A 200 -20.48 -4.94 5.08
N ALA A 201 -19.29 -5.39 5.50
CA ALA A 201 -18.48 -4.73 6.53
C ALA A 201 -17.47 -3.79 5.86
N GLY A 202 -17.59 -2.49 6.10
CA GLY A 202 -16.86 -1.44 5.39
C GLY A 202 -15.59 -0.97 6.09
N ARG A 203 -14.54 -0.80 5.30
CA ARG A 203 -13.35 0.00 5.62
C ARG A 203 -13.37 1.26 4.77
N PHE A 204 -13.58 2.39 5.43
CA PHE A 204 -13.66 3.69 4.76
C PHE A 204 -12.26 4.16 4.33
N GLN A 205 -12.13 4.61 3.08
CA GLN A 205 -10.82 4.94 2.49
C GLN A 205 -10.52 6.43 2.49
N GLY A 206 -11.53 7.30 2.34
CA GLY A 206 -11.30 8.73 2.19
C GLY A 206 -12.08 9.36 1.06
N TRP A 207 -11.68 10.60 0.77
CA TRP A 207 -11.93 11.26 -0.49
C TRP A 207 -11.09 10.63 -1.60
N ASP A 208 -11.72 10.33 -2.73
CA ASP A 208 -11.12 9.87 -3.97
C ASP A 208 -10.84 11.07 -4.89
N PRO A 209 -9.57 11.46 -5.09
CA PRO A 209 -9.23 12.57 -5.98
C PRO A 209 -9.37 12.23 -7.48
N ILE A 210 -9.48 10.96 -7.86
CA ILE A 210 -9.61 10.53 -9.26
C ILE A 210 -11.07 10.57 -9.69
N ARG A 211 -11.98 10.13 -8.82
CA ARG A 211 -13.43 10.07 -9.11
C ARG A 211 -14.24 11.19 -8.50
N GLU A 212 -13.62 11.96 -7.63
CA GLU A 212 -14.24 13.07 -6.91
C GLU A 212 -15.46 12.64 -6.07
N THR A 213 -15.31 11.54 -5.34
CA THR A 213 -16.30 11.00 -4.40
C THR A 213 -15.62 10.53 -3.11
N TYR A 214 -16.36 10.38 -2.03
CA TYR A 214 -15.95 9.56 -0.90
C TYR A 214 -16.23 8.09 -1.22
N TYR A 215 -15.39 7.19 -0.73
CA TYR A 215 -15.62 5.76 -0.97
C TYR A 215 -15.21 4.86 0.19
N VAL A 216 -15.84 3.68 0.19
CA VAL A 216 -15.63 2.61 1.16
C VAL A 216 -15.37 1.32 0.40
N THR A 217 -14.38 0.56 0.82
CA THR A 217 -14.21 -0.83 0.41
C THR A 217 -14.88 -1.72 1.42
N MET A 218 -15.68 -2.67 0.98
CA MET A 218 -16.50 -3.49 1.86
C MET A 218 -16.19 -4.98 1.69
N GLU A 219 -15.95 -5.68 2.79
CA GLU A 219 -15.89 -7.14 2.81
C GLU A 219 -17.32 -7.69 2.79
N ALA A 220 -17.63 -8.63 1.89
CA ALA A 220 -18.81 -9.47 2.05
C ALA A 220 -18.48 -10.62 3.00
N SER A 221 -18.67 -10.41 4.31
CA SER A 221 -18.18 -11.32 5.37
C SER A 221 -18.85 -12.69 5.41
N HIS A 222 -19.84 -12.96 4.55
CA HIS A 222 -20.60 -14.21 4.52
C HIS A 222 -19.98 -15.20 3.53
N HIS A 223 -18.86 -15.83 3.90
CA HIS A 223 -18.22 -16.88 3.08
C HIS A 223 -19.26 -17.90 2.55
N TRP A 224 -20.05 -18.53 3.42
CA TRP A 224 -21.14 -19.45 3.06
C TRP A 224 -22.29 -18.93 2.17
N ARG A 225 -22.38 -17.62 1.91
CA ARG A 225 -23.39 -17.02 1.02
C ARG A 225 -22.81 -16.22 -0.14
N GLY A 226 -21.49 -16.06 -0.18
CA GLY A 226 -20.78 -15.50 -1.32
C GLY A 226 -20.81 -16.49 -2.51
N PRO A 227 -20.63 -16.00 -3.74
CA PRO A 227 -20.33 -16.85 -4.88
C PRO A 227 -19.24 -17.86 -4.50
N TYR A 228 -19.48 -19.15 -4.77
CA TYR A 228 -18.56 -20.25 -4.45
C TYR A 228 -18.21 -20.44 -2.97
N GLY A 229 -18.95 -19.85 -2.04
CA GLY A 229 -18.68 -20.02 -0.61
C GLY A 229 -17.49 -19.19 -0.10
N LYS A 230 -17.12 -18.08 -0.77
CA LYS A 230 -15.93 -17.27 -0.45
C LYS A 230 -16.26 -15.81 -0.16
N ARG A 231 -15.42 -15.16 0.68
CA ARG A 231 -15.43 -13.70 0.86
C ARG A 231 -14.96 -12.98 -0.40
N LEU A 232 -15.57 -11.84 -0.66
CA LEU A 232 -15.27 -10.95 -1.78
C LEU A 232 -15.23 -9.50 -1.32
N ILE A 233 -14.72 -8.61 -2.18
CA ILE A 233 -14.62 -7.18 -1.89
C ILE A 233 -15.57 -6.40 -2.80
N GLY A 234 -16.30 -5.48 -2.20
CA GLY A 234 -17.12 -4.50 -2.89
C GLY A 234 -16.66 -3.06 -2.65
N ARG A 235 -17.24 -2.13 -3.39
CA ARG A 235 -17.01 -0.69 -3.29
C ARG A 235 -18.35 0.03 -3.34
N ALA A 236 -18.55 0.98 -2.43
CA ALA A 236 -19.63 1.96 -2.52
C ALA A 236 -19.04 3.37 -2.52
N GLU A 237 -19.74 4.29 -3.18
CA GLU A 237 -19.33 5.70 -3.34
C GLU A 237 -20.40 6.63 -2.79
N SER A 238 -19.98 7.82 -2.37
CA SER A 238 -20.85 8.90 -1.91
C SER A 238 -20.29 10.25 -2.32
N PRO A 239 -21.09 11.17 -2.87
CA PRO A 239 -20.62 12.53 -3.16
C PRO A 239 -20.43 13.38 -1.89
N ASP A 240 -21.08 13.02 -0.78
CA ASP A 240 -21.22 13.89 0.41
C ASP A 240 -21.09 13.17 1.76
N MET A 241 -20.76 11.87 1.76
CA MET A 241 -20.74 10.96 2.91
C MET A 241 -22.10 10.65 3.56
N ILE A 242 -23.19 11.22 3.03
CA ILE A 242 -24.55 11.03 3.55
C ILE A 242 -25.31 10.08 2.64
N HIS A 243 -25.23 10.28 1.32
CA HIS A 243 -25.93 9.48 0.33
C HIS A 243 -24.97 8.48 -0.32
N TRP A 244 -25.16 7.20 -0.06
CA TRP A 244 -24.28 6.13 -0.53
C TRP A 244 -24.91 5.31 -1.65
N SER A 245 -24.09 4.91 -2.63
CA SER A 245 -24.48 3.93 -3.63
C SER A 245 -24.58 2.53 -3.03
N GLU A 246 -25.31 1.64 -3.70
CA GLU A 246 -25.19 0.20 -3.41
C GLU A 246 -23.77 -0.29 -3.67
N PRO A 247 -23.23 -1.24 -2.88
CA PRO A 247 -21.89 -1.75 -3.11
C PRO A 247 -21.78 -2.62 -4.37
N GLU A 248 -20.88 -2.24 -5.28
CA GLU A 248 -20.50 -3.03 -6.45
C GLU A 248 -19.36 -3.99 -6.11
N ILE A 249 -19.40 -5.23 -6.61
CA ILE A 249 -18.31 -6.19 -6.39
C ILE A 249 -17.12 -5.79 -7.27
N ILE A 250 -15.95 -5.60 -6.66
CA ILE A 250 -14.72 -5.17 -7.34
C ILE A 250 -13.64 -6.26 -7.39
N LEU A 251 -13.67 -7.23 -6.48
CA LEU A 251 -12.72 -8.36 -6.45
C LEU A 251 -13.37 -9.63 -5.91
N VAL A 252 -13.15 -10.74 -6.61
CA VAL A 252 -13.53 -12.10 -6.20
C VAL A 252 -12.34 -13.05 -6.38
N PRO A 253 -12.18 -14.08 -5.52
CA PRO A 253 -11.21 -15.14 -5.78
C PRO A 253 -11.46 -15.80 -7.13
N ASP A 254 -10.39 -16.06 -7.88
CA ASP A 254 -10.43 -16.64 -9.22
C ASP A 254 -9.84 -18.06 -9.25
N LYS A 255 -9.73 -18.62 -10.46
CA LYS A 255 -9.24 -19.99 -10.68
C LYS A 255 -7.75 -20.19 -10.36
N ASP A 256 -6.98 -19.11 -10.30
CA ASP A 256 -5.54 -19.15 -10.03
C ASP A 256 -5.26 -19.02 -8.52
N ASP A 257 -6.30 -18.70 -7.73
CA ASP A 257 -6.25 -18.81 -6.28
C ASP A 257 -6.42 -20.26 -5.83
N TYR A 258 -5.77 -20.59 -4.71
CA TYR A 258 -6.00 -21.86 -4.07
C TYR A 258 -7.45 -22.00 -3.58
N PRO A 259 -7.97 -23.23 -3.44
CA PRO A 259 -9.35 -23.46 -3.02
C PRO A 259 -9.72 -22.80 -1.69
N ASP A 260 -8.79 -22.72 -0.74
CA ASP A 260 -8.95 -22.16 0.60
C ASP A 260 -8.66 -20.65 0.71
N THR A 261 -8.41 -19.97 -0.41
CA THR A 261 -8.18 -18.52 -0.45
C THR A 261 -9.50 -17.75 -0.34
N GLU A 262 -9.52 -16.77 0.56
CA GLU A 262 -10.57 -15.77 0.71
C GLU A 262 -9.97 -14.34 0.79
N PHE A 263 -10.74 -13.33 0.38
CA PHE A 263 -10.32 -11.93 0.47
C PHE A 263 -10.94 -11.27 1.69
N TYR A 264 -10.10 -10.80 2.62
CA TYR A 264 -10.56 -10.34 3.93
C TYR A 264 -10.78 -8.83 3.99
N SER A 265 -9.93 -8.04 3.34
CA SER A 265 -10.03 -6.59 3.27
C SER A 265 -9.18 -6.06 2.12
N LEU A 266 -9.38 -4.79 1.77
CA LEU A 266 -8.62 -4.10 0.74
C LEU A 266 -8.41 -2.62 1.13
N PRO A 267 -7.39 -2.28 1.92
CA PRO A 267 -6.88 -0.91 2.02
C PRO A 267 -6.39 -0.41 0.66
N VAL A 268 -6.77 0.81 0.28
CA VAL A 268 -6.45 1.40 -1.03
C VAL A 268 -6.00 2.85 -0.87
N ILE A 269 -4.96 3.24 -1.62
CA ILE A 269 -4.64 4.65 -1.87
C ILE A 269 -4.92 5.02 -3.33
N ALA A 270 -5.42 6.23 -3.55
CA ALA A 270 -5.26 6.89 -4.84
C ALA A 270 -3.83 7.46 -4.92
N TYR A 271 -3.08 7.08 -5.94
CA TYR A 271 -1.68 7.41 -6.10
C TYR A 271 -1.39 7.70 -7.56
N GLU A 272 -0.97 8.94 -7.88
CA GLU A 272 -0.51 9.33 -9.22
C GLU A 272 -1.48 8.95 -10.37
N GLY A 273 -2.78 9.11 -10.14
CA GLY A 273 -3.83 8.82 -11.12
C GLY A 273 -4.24 7.34 -11.24
N ILE A 274 -3.80 6.48 -10.32
CA ILE A 274 -4.23 5.09 -10.20
C ILE A 274 -4.63 4.74 -8.76
N TYR A 275 -5.16 3.54 -8.57
CA TYR A 275 -5.41 2.95 -7.27
C TYR A 275 -4.40 1.86 -6.99
N VAL A 276 -3.76 1.92 -5.82
CA VAL A 276 -2.87 0.88 -5.32
C VAL A 276 -3.50 0.29 -4.06
N GLY A 277 -3.87 -0.98 -4.11
CA GLY A 277 -4.54 -1.70 -3.03
C GLY A 277 -3.66 -2.79 -2.43
N LEU A 278 -3.86 -3.08 -1.15
CA LEU A 278 -3.21 -4.18 -0.43
C LEU A 278 -4.26 -5.23 -0.06
N LEU A 279 -4.51 -6.18 -0.96
CA LEU A 279 -5.52 -7.21 -0.78
C LEU A 279 -5.10 -8.19 0.31
N TRP A 280 -5.87 -8.30 1.39
CA TRP A 280 -5.59 -9.24 2.46
C TRP A 280 -6.01 -10.66 2.05
N ILE A 281 -5.02 -11.48 1.72
CA ILE A 281 -5.21 -12.88 1.38
C ILE A 281 -5.34 -13.70 2.66
N PHE A 282 -6.50 -14.32 2.86
CA PHE A 282 -6.74 -15.26 3.94
C PHE A 282 -6.65 -16.70 3.43
N ARG A 283 -5.84 -17.54 4.09
CA ARG A 283 -5.80 -18.98 3.86
C ARG A 283 -6.52 -19.69 4.97
N THR A 284 -7.71 -20.20 4.69
CA THR A 284 -8.59 -20.76 5.73
C THR A 284 -8.05 -22.06 6.33
N THR A 285 -7.26 -22.83 5.59
CA THR A 285 -6.72 -24.11 6.08
C THR A 285 -5.58 -23.92 7.07
N ASN A 286 -4.68 -22.97 6.80
CA ASN A 286 -3.52 -22.69 7.66
C ASN A 286 -3.78 -21.52 8.63
N VAL A 287 -4.90 -20.83 8.49
CA VAL A 287 -5.31 -19.63 9.25
C VAL A 287 -4.25 -18.52 9.16
N THR A 288 -3.77 -18.25 7.94
CA THR A 288 -2.67 -17.30 7.70
C THR A 288 -3.12 -16.11 6.88
N HIS A 289 -2.47 -14.96 7.08
CA HIS A 289 -2.69 -13.77 6.24
C HIS A 289 -1.40 -13.16 5.71
N HIS A 290 -1.47 -12.65 4.49
CA HIS A 290 -0.49 -11.73 3.94
C HIS A 290 -1.18 -10.77 2.95
N PRO A 291 -0.64 -9.57 2.74
CA PRO A 291 -1.11 -8.67 1.70
C PRO A 291 -0.51 -9.02 0.35
N GLU A 292 -1.34 -9.09 -0.70
CA GLU A 292 -0.94 -9.01 -2.10
C GLU A 292 -1.19 -7.59 -2.61
N ILE A 293 -0.31 -7.04 -3.45
CA ILE A 293 -0.55 -5.73 -4.06
C ILE A 293 -1.43 -5.87 -5.31
N VAL A 294 -2.39 -4.97 -5.46
CA VAL A 294 -3.31 -4.94 -6.61
C VAL A 294 -3.43 -3.52 -7.16
N PHE A 295 -3.66 -3.40 -8.45
CA PHE A 295 -3.72 -2.10 -9.12
C PHE A 295 -5.00 -1.91 -9.90
N SER A 296 -5.52 -0.69 -9.94
CA SER A 296 -6.65 -0.33 -10.79
C SER A 296 -6.46 1.07 -11.37
N ARG A 297 -7.01 1.31 -12.56
CA ARG A 297 -7.08 2.66 -13.15
C ARG A 297 -8.40 3.36 -12.89
N ASP A 298 -9.46 2.61 -12.58
CA ASP A 298 -10.81 3.14 -12.40
C ASP A 298 -11.38 2.96 -11.00
N GLY A 299 -10.74 2.13 -10.17
CA GLY A 299 -11.15 1.86 -8.79
C GLY A 299 -12.20 0.76 -8.65
N PHE A 300 -12.58 0.10 -9.76
CA PHE A 300 -13.57 -0.98 -9.82
C PHE A 300 -12.99 -2.27 -10.40
N HIS A 301 -12.10 -2.17 -11.38
CA HIS A 301 -11.45 -3.32 -12.01
C HIS A 301 -10.00 -3.40 -11.55
N PHE A 302 -9.72 -4.30 -10.59
CA PHE A 302 -8.39 -4.51 -10.05
C PHE A 302 -7.65 -5.66 -10.75
N GLN A 303 -6.41 -5.40 -11.13
CA GLN A 303 -5.49 -6.38 -11.71
C GLN A 303 -4.68 -7.06 -10.60
N ARG A 304 -4.57 -8.39 -10.69
CA ARG A 304 -3.83 -9.27 -9.77
C ARG A 304 -2.69 -10.00 -10.48
N ASN A 305 -1.86 -9.23 -11.19
CA ASN A 305 -0.74 -9.76 -11.95
C ASN A 305 0.40 -10.27 -11.04
N TYR A 306 0.45 -9.79 -9.79
CA TYR A 306 1.42 -10.16 -8.77
C TYR A 306 0.68 -10.85 -7.62
N ARG A 307 1.08 -12.06 -7.28
CA ARG A 307 0.42 -12.91 -6.27
C ARG A 307 1.36 -13.36 -5.16
N GLU A 308 2.60 -12.92 -5.21
CA GLU A 308 3.54 -13.01 -4.12
C GLU A 308 3.17 -12.01 -2.99
N PRO A 309 3.45 -12.34 -1.73
CA PRO A 309 3.25 -11.41 -0.63
C PRO A 309 4.00 -10.09 -0.84
N PHE A 310 3.28 -8.97 -0.80
CA PHE A 310 3.89 -7.63 -0.87
C PHE A 310 4.63 -7.26 0.42
N ILE A 311 4.12 -7.74 1.57
CA ILE A 311 4.84 -7.78 2.84
C ILE A 311 4.87 -9.25 3.28
N PRO A 312 6.04 -9.91 3.30
CA PRO A 312 6.13 -11.32 3.71
C PRO A 312 5.88 -11.47 5.21
N ARG A 313 5.39 -12.64 5.63
CA ARG A 313 5.31 -13.00 7.05
C ARG A 313 6.70 -13.26 7.64
N GLY A 314 6.79 -13.22 8.97
CA GLY A 314 7.98 -13.62 9.71
C GLY A 314 8.44 -15.04 9.36
N GLY A 315 9.75 -15.25 9.33
CA GLY A 315 10.35 -16.52 8.92
C GLY A 315 10.47 -17.51 10.08
N ALA A 316 10.76 -17.01 11.28
CA ALA A 316 10.81 -17.83 12.48
C ALA A 316 9.45 -17.85 13.17
N ARG A 317 9.12 -18.98 13.80
CA ARG A 317 7.83 -19.15 14.49
C ARG A 317 7.56 -18.10 15.58
N ALA A 318 8.62 -17.65 16.25
CA ALA A 318 8.54 -16.66 17.32
C ALA A 318 8.49 -15.20 16.81
N ASP A 319 8.76 -14.95 15.53
CA ASP A 319 8.60 -13.61 14.95
C ASP A 319 7.15 -13.17 15.15
N PHE A 320 6.92 -11.96 15.66
CA PHE A 320 5.59 -11.47 16.05
C PHE A 320 4.57 -11.49 14.90
N ASP A 321 5.00 -11.61 13.64
CA ASP A 321 4.18 -11.60 12.43
C ASP A 321 4.29 -12.89 11.60
N SER A 322 4.72 -13.99 12.23
CA SER A 322 4.93 -15.28 11.57
C SER A 322 3.64 -15.96 11.09
N SER A 323 2.50 -15.70 11.74
CA SER A 323 1.21 -16.27 11.35
C SER A 323 0.48 -15.38 10.33
N SER A 324 0.42 -14.08 10.60
CA SER A 324 -0.36 -13.14 9.81
C SER A 324 0.27 -11.75 9.77
N VAL A 325 0.17 -11.13 8.59
CA VAL A 325 0.46 -9.72 8.34
C VAL A 325 -0.80 -9.09 7.74
N TYR A 326 -1.32 -8.05 8.39
CA TYR A 326 -2.45 -7.25 7.90
C TYR A 326 -2.01 -5.82 7.67
N ALA A 327 -1.81 -5.46 6.41
CA ALA A 327 -1.34 -4.13 6.05
C ALA A 327 -2.44 -3.08 6.17
N GLU A 328 -2.12 -1.90 6.68
CA GLU A 328 -3.00 -0.73 6.67
C GLU A 328 -2.82 0.10 5.38
N THR A 329 -3.66 1.11 5.19
CA THR A 329 -3.56 2.03 4.04
C THR A 329 -2.19 2.70 4.02
N MET A 330 -1.55 2.73 2.84
CA MET A 330 -0.23 3.32 2.62
C MET A 330 -0.22 4.84 2.89
N ILE A 331 0.92 5.35 3.33
CA ILE A 331 1.15 6.78 3.57
C ILE A 331 2.38 7.22 2.76
N VAL A 332 2.18 8.14 1.82
CA VAL A 332 3.27 8.76 1.07
C VAL A 332 3.91 9.85 1.94
N HIS A 333 5.20 9.73 2.22
CA HIS A 333 5.92 10.71 3.03
C HIS A 333 7.39 10.80 2.59
N GLY A 334 7.80 11.99 2.14
CA GLY A 334 9.12 12.19 1.54
C GLY A 334 9.32 11.31 0.30
N ASP A 335 10.50 10.68 0.19
CA ASP A 335 10.85 9.73 -0.88
C ASP A 335 10.42 8.28 -0.57
N ASN A 336 9.53 8.08 0.40
CA ASN A 336 9.11 6.78 0.90
C ASN A 336 7.58 6.64 0.96
N ILE A 337 7.15 5.37 0.99
CA ILE A 337 5.76 4.98 1.20
C ILE A 337 5.73 4.03 2.40
N PHE A 338 5.11 4.49 3.47
CA PHE A 338 5.03 3.80 4.75
C PHE A 338 3.78 2.92 4.75
N THR A 339 3.93 1.66 5.13
CA THR A 339 2.84 0.71 5.31
C THR A 339 2.94 0.10 6.69
N TYR A 340 2.17 0.64 7.63
CA TYR A 340 2.01 0.01 8.94
C TYR A 340 1.21 -1.28 8.78
N TYR A 341 1.49 -2.27 9.62
CA TYR A 341 0.78 -3.55 9.59
C TYR A 341 0.60 -4.13 10.98
N ILE A 342 -0.46 -4.89 11.15
CA ILE A 342 -0.64 -5.76 12.31
C ILE A 342 0.11 -7.06 12.02
N GLY A 343 1.03 -7.43 12.91
CA GLY A 343 1.69 -8.72 12.89
C GLY A 343 1.21 -9.57 14.06
N THR A 344 0.76 -10.81 13.81
CA THR A 344 0.53 -11.80 14.88
C THR A 344 1.21 -13.13 14.58
N ASN A 345 1.71 -13.79 15.63
CA ASN A 345 2.33 -15.11 15.58
C ASN A 345 1.42 -16.24 16.06
N SER A 346 0.22 -15.89 16.54
CA SER A 346 -0.76 -16.83 17.07
C SER A 346 -2.16 -16.53 16.56
N ARG A 347 -2.78 -17.47 15.84
CA ARG A 347 -4.19 -17.40 15.42
C ARG A 347 -5.04 -18.57 15.90
N SER A 348 -4.52 -19.38 16.80
CA SER A 348 -5.27 -20.43 17.47
C SER A 348 -4.83 -20.58 18.93
N PRO A 349 -5.71 -21.08 19.82
CA PRO A 349 -5.38 -21.34 21.22
C PRO A 349 -4.18 -22.27 21.40
N GLU A 350 -4.06 -23.30 20.56
CA GLU A 350 -2.99 -24.28 20.63
C GLU A 350 -1.64 -23.61 20.39
N ILE A 351 -1.56 -22.75 19.38
CA ILE A 351 -0.35 -22.00 19.04
C ILE A 351 -0.03 -20.97 20.13
N ALA A 352 -1.04 -20.26 20.64
CA ALA A 352 -0.85 -19.29 21.71
C ALA A 352 -0.32 -19.96 22.99
N LEU A 353 -0.85 -21.13 23.36
CA LEU A 353 -0.36 -21.93 24.48
C LEU A 353 1.06 -22.47 24.24
N GLU A 354 1.38 -22.90 23.02
CA GLU A 354 2.73 -23.34 22.63
C GLU A 354 3.76 -22.22 22.78
N LEU A 355 3.41 -21.01 22.36
CA LEU A 355 4.28 -19.83 22.42
C LEU A 355 4.39 -19.24 23.83
N GLY A 356 3.37 -19.41 24.68
CA GLY A 356 3.31 -18.82 26.02
C GLY A 356 3.47 -17.30 25.96
N ASP A 357 4.40 -16.77 26.76
CA ASP A 357 4.68 -15.33 26.82
C ASP A 357 5.24 -14.74 25.51
N LYS A 358 5.62 -15.59 24.55
CA LYS A 358 6.02 -15.16 23.20
C LYS A 358 4.83 -14.96 22.27
N SER A 359 3.63 -15.37 22.66
CA SER A 359 2.41 -15.13 21.89
C SER A 359 2.11 -13.65 21.89
N ALA A 360 2.16 -13.02 20.72
CA ALA A 360 2.06 -11.57 20.61
C ALA A 360 1.35 -11.15 19.33
N GLU A 361 0.73 -9.98 19.42
CA GLU A 361 0.37 -9.18 18.26
C GLU A 361 0.93 -7.77 18.44
N GLY A 362 1.60 -7.26 17.41
CA GLY A 362 2.33 -6.00 17.44
C GLY A 362 2.15 -5.19 16.17
N ILE A 363 2.63 -3.95 16.23
CA ILE A 363 2.52 -2.99 15.13
C ILE A 363 3.87 -2.91 14.42
N GLY A 364 3.90 -3.40 13.18
CA GLY A 364 5.07 -3.32 12.34
C GLY A 364 4.97 -2.21 11.29
N LEU A 365 6.11 -1.89 10.68
CA LEU A 365 6.25 -0.97 9.56
C LEU A 365 7.04 -1.64 8.42
N ALA A 366 6.51 -1.56 7.21
CA ALA A 366 7.25 -1.83 5.98
C ALA A 366 7.30 -0.57 5.12
N VAL A 367 8.44 -0.34 4.47
CA VAL A 367 8.72 0.85 3.67
C VAL A 367 8.98 0.45 2.23
N SER A 368 8.34 1.18 1.30
CA SER A 368 8.67 1.13 -0.13
C SER A 368 9.31 2.45 -0.54
N ARG A 369 10.21 2.40 -1.52
CA ARG A 369 10.66 3.61 -2.24
C ARG A 369 9.46 4.27 -2.93
N LEU A 370 9.45 5.60 -3.04
CA LEU A 370 8.47 6.33 -3.86
C LEU A 370 8.41 5.76 -5.29
N ASP A 371 7.19 5.51 -5.78
CA ASP A 371 6.88 4.82 -7.05
C ASP A 371 7.39 3.38 -7.18
N GLY A 372 7.99 2.82 -6.12
CA GLY A 372 8.81 1.62 -6.18
C GLY A 372 8.07 0.31 -6.40
N PHE A 373 6.73 0.29 -6.43
CA PHE A 373 5.92 -0.94 -6.43
C PHE A 373 6.30 -1.92 -7.53
N VAL A 374 6.41 -1.43 -8.76
CA VAL A 374 6.78 -2.21 -9.95
C VAL A 374 7.86 -1.45 -10.72
N SER A 375 8.89 -2.18 -11.14
CA SER A 375 9.94 -1.66 -12.03
C SER A 375 9.96 -2.40 -13.35
N LEU A 376 10.51 -1.76 -14.37
CA LEU A 376 11.07 -2.44 -15.53
C LEU A 376 12.52 -2.81 -15.23
N ASP A 377 12.79 -4.10 -15.21
CA ASP A 377 14.11 -4.69 -15.00
C ASP A 377 14.73 -5.01 -16.35
N SER A 378 15.95 -4.52 -16.60
CA SER A 378 16.72 -4.98 -17.75
C SER A 378 17.12 -6.45 -17.55
N GLY A 379 17.22 -7.21 -18.64
CA GLY A 379 17.94 -8.48 -18.63
C GLY A 379 19.39 -8.32 -18.14
N LYS A 380 20.05 -9.42 -17.76
CA LYS A 380 21.47 -9.39 -17.36
C LYS A 380 22.32 -8.82 -18.50
N GLY A 381 22.77 -7.58 -18.37
CA GLY A 381 23.66 -6.93 -19.32
C GLY A 381 25.07 -7.54 -19.25
N TRP A 382 25.67 -7.82 -20.42
CA TRP A 382 27.05 -8.31 -20.52
C TRP A 382 28.08 -7.13 -20.48
N VAL A 383 29.35 -7.46 -20.19
CA VAL A 383 30.52 -6.67 -19.68
C VAL A 383 30.95 -5.43 -20.53
N VAL A 384 31.73 -4.48 -19.93
CA VAL A 384 32.34 -3.23 -20.49
C VAL A 384 33.89 -3.27 -20.56
N LYS A 385 34.46 -2.37 -21.39
CA LYS A 385 35.61 -2.48 -22.31
C LYS A 385 36.98 -2.00 -21.78
N ASP A 386 37.23 -2.05 -20.47
CA ASP A 386 38.39 -1.35 -19.86
C ASP A 386 39.49 -2.26 -19.28
N ARG A 387 39.61 -3.51 -19.74
CA ARG A 387 40.73 -4.40 -19.40
C ARG A 387 41.42 -4.91 -20.67
N SER A 388 42.70 -5.19 -20.58
CA SER A 388 43.45 -5.69 -21.75
C SER A 388 42.89 -7.06 -22.19
N GLU A 389 42.95 -7.37 -23.49
CA GLU A 389 42.43 -8.64 -24.04
C GLU A 389 43.01 -9.88 -23.32
N GLU A 390 44.21 -9.77 -22.77
CA GLU A 390 44.90 -10.82 -22.03
C GLU A 390 44.30 -11.07 -20.63
N GLU A 391 43.87 -10.02 -19.93
CA GLU A 391 43.17 -10.12 -18.64
C GLU A 391 41.77 -10.73 -18.80
N LEU A 392 41.11 -10.48 -19.94
CA LEU A 392 39.76 -10.97 -20.22
C LEU A 392 39.74 -12.46 -20.58
N ARG A 393 40.80 -13.00 -21.21
CA ARG A 393 40.90 -14.43 -21.58
C ARG A 393 41.07 -15.36 -20.38
N HIS A 394 41.71 -14.88 -19.31
CA HIS A 394 42.01 -15.70 -18.13
C HIS A 394 40.79 -15.93 -17.22
N ILE A 395 39.80 -15.03 -17.24
CA ILE A 395 38.72 -15.05 -16.25
C ILE A 395 37.45 -15.72 -16.78
N TYR A 396 37.09 -15.55 -18.06
CA TYR A 396 35.71 -15.86 -18.47
C TYR A 396 35.51 -16.61 -19.80
N GLY A 397 36.56 -16.99 -20.53
CA GLY A 397 36.38 -17.58 -21.86
C GLY A 397 35.72 -16.60 -22.85
N GLU A 398 35.76 -16.92 -24.14
CA GLU A 398 35.46 -16.01 -25.24
C GLU A 398 34.03 -15.41 -25.23
N ARG A 399 33.79 -14.23 -24.61
CA ARG A 399 32.54 -13.46 -24.78
C ARG A 399 32.76 -11.95 -24.89
N GLN A 400 32.11 -11.36 -25.91
CA GLN A 400 32.23 -9.96 -26.38
C GLN A 400 31.34 -8.94 -25.63
N ILE A 401 31.69 -7.66 -25.82
CA ILE A 401 31.06 -6.44 -25.28
C ILE A 401 30.35 -5.70 -26.43
N PHE A 402 29.13 -5.21 -26.21
CA PHE A 402 28.33 -4.53 -27.25
C PHE A 402 27.93 -3.11 -26.82
N ASP A 403 28.25 -2.11 -27.65
CA ASP A 403 27.92 -0.68 -27.45
C ASP A 403 26.65 -0.25 -28.23
N GLU A 404 25.90 -1.21 -28.79
CA GLU A 404 24.76 -0.96 -29.68
C GLU A 404 23.42 -1.02 -28.92
N PRO A 405 22.37 -0.29 -29.37
CA PRO A 405 21.06 -0.24 -28.71
C PRO A 405 20.43 -1.62 -28.42
N GLU A 406 20.72 -2.61 -29.27
CA GLU A 406 20.25 -3.99 -29.18
C GLU A 406 20.77 -4.73 -27.93
N SER A 407 21.82 -4.23 -27.29
CA SER A 407 22.38 -4.77 -26.04
C SER A 407 21.64 -4.35 -24.77
N PHE A 408 20.77 -3.33 -24.85
CA PHE A 408 19.98 -2.82 -23.73
C PHE A 408 18.65 -3.57 -23.59
N GLY A 409 18.10 -3.57 -22.37
CA GLY A 409 16.66 -3.68 -22.19
C GLY A 409 15.98 -2.47 -22.83
N GLN A 410 14.93 -2.69 -23.61
CA GLN A 410 14.21 -1.63 -24.30
C GLN A 410 12.73 -1.66 -23.95
N MET A 411 12.17 -0.47 -23.73
CA MET A 411 10.72 -0.29 -23.67
C MET A 411 10.32 0.85 -24.59
N THR A 412 9.36 0.60 -25.48
CA THR A 412 8.76 1.65 -26.33
C THR A 412 7.32 1.88 -25.88
N THR A 413 6.93 3.14 -25.73
CA THR A 413 5.56 3.50 -25.38
C THR A 413 4.64 3.49 -26.60
N ARG A 414 3.33 3.36 -26.35
CA ARG A 414 2.29 3.79 -27.29
C ARG A 414 2.41 5.31 -27.54
N PRO A 415 1.90 5.85 -28.66
CA PRO A 415 1.86 7.29 -28.86
C PRO A 415 1.00 7.98 -27.81
N PHE A 416 1.50 9.07 -27.23
CA PHE A 416 0.74 9.91 -26.30
C PHE A 416 1.05 11.40 -26.46
N GLY A 417 0.13 12.25 -26.03
CA GLY A 417 0.36 13.67 -25.75
C GLY A 417 0.68 13.91 -24.27
N PHE A 418 1.40 14.99 -23.98
CA PHE A 418 1.81 15.38 -22.63
C PHE A 418 1.76 16.90 -22.45
N SER A 419 1.88 17.35 -21.20
CA SER A 419 2.07 18.75 -20.80
C SER A 419 3.32 18.88 -19.93
N GLY A 420 4.01 20.03 -20.03
CA GLY A 420 5.29 20.28 -19.37
C GLY A 420 6.40 20.61 -20.36
N SER A 421 7.57 20.91 -19.82
CA SER A 421 8.76 21.34 -20.57
C SER A 421 9.97 20.43 -20.35
N ARG A 422 9.93 19.51 -19.37
CA ARG A 422 11.04 18.60 -19.06
C ARG A 422 10.54 17.21 -18.71
N LEU A 423 11.28 16.18 -19.13
CA LEU A 423 11.05 14.78 -18.77
C LEU A 423 11.91 14.41 -17.56
N TYR A 424 11.33 13.71 -16.59
CA TYR A 424 12.02 13.17 -15.41
C TYR A 424 11.79 11.67 -15.28
N LEU A 425 12.81 10.93 -14.85
CA LEU A 425 12.73 9.48 -14.56
C LEU A 425 12.98 9.17 -13.09
N ASN A 426 12.22 8.21 -12.55
CA ASN A 426 12.56 7.52 -11.31
C ASN A 426 13.29 6.22 -11.63
N THR A 427 14.56 6.13 -11.26
CA THR A 427 15.42 4.99 -11.56
C THR A 427 16.29 4.61 -10.38
N SER A 428 16.72 3.35 -10.33
CA SER A 428 17.82 2.89 -9.48
C SER A 428 18.81 2.09 -10.30
N MET A 429 20.10 2.29 -10.06
CA MET A 429 21.15 1.49 -10.69
C MET A 429 21.45 0.26 -9.83
N ALA A 430 21.74 -0.87 -10.47
CA ALA A 430 22.24 -2.03 -9.77
C ALA A 430 23.57 -1.68 -9.08
N PRO A 431 23.85 -2.20 -7.87
CA PRO A 431 25.16 -2.06 -7.26
C PRO A 431 26.25 -2.59 -8.20
N ILE A 432 27.44 -2.00 -8.16
CA ILE A 432 28.59 -2.45 -8.96
C ILE A 432 28.91 -3.94 -8.69
N ALA A 433 28.58 -4.46 -7.51
CA ALA A 433 28.74 -5.87 -7.16
C ALA A 433 27.74 -6.82 -7.88
N ALA A 434 26.63 -6.31 -8.42
CA ALA A 434 25.59 -7.11 -9.07
C ALA A 434 25.83 -7.33 -10.57
N GLY A 435 26.84 -6.68 -11.16
CA GLY A 435 27.20 -6.86 -12.56
C GLY A 435 28.47 -6.09 -12.97
N PRO A 436 29.10 -6.46 -14.09
CA PRO A 436 30.42 -5.95 -14.49
C PRO A 436 30.41 -4.54 -15.12
N SER A 437 29.24 -3.92 -15.30
CA SER A 437 29.09 -2.65 -16.03
C SER A 437 28.23 -1.68 -15.21
N PRO A 438 28.53 -0.36 -15.19
CA PRO A 438 27.71 0.61 -14.50
C PRO A 438 26.27 0.60 -15.06
N GLY A 439 25.31 0.87 -14.18
CA GLY A 439 23.92 1.08 -14.60
C GLY A 439 23.82 2.27 -15.53
N GLU A 440 23.01 2.15 -16.57
CA GLU A 440 22.82 3.21 -17.56
C GLU A 440 21.38 3.20 -18.06
N VAL A 441 20.79 4.39 -18.13
CA VAL A 441 19.49 4.64 -18.77
C VAL A 441 19.63 5.78 -19.77
N LYS A 442 19.07 5.58 -20.98
CA LYS A 442 18.92 6.60 -22.02
C LYS A 442 17.50 6.62 -22.53
N VAL A 443 17.06 7.78 -23.03
CA VAL A 443 15.72 7.95 -23.60
C VAL A 443 15.81 8.55 -24.99
N GLU A 444 15.20 7.91 -25.95
CA GLU A 444 14.97 8.44 -27.29
C GLU A 444 13.51 8.92 -27.41
N ILE A 445 13.29 10.05 -28.09
CA ILE A 445 11.95 10.50 -28.47
C ILE A 445 11.71 10.17 -29.94
N LEU A 446 10.61 9.48 -30.20
CA LEU A 446 10.18 9.13 -31.55
C LEU A 446 8.89 9.86 -31.91
N ARG A 447 8.68 10.04 -33.21
CA ARG A 447 7.34 10.36 -33.74
C ARG A 447 6.41 9.18 -33.53
N ALA A 448 5.09 9.42 -33.55
CA ALA A 448 4.07 8.39 -33.41
C ALA A 448 4.22 7.19 -34.39
N ASN A 449 4.86 7.39 -35.54
CA ASN A 449 5.13 6.36 -36.55
C ASN A 449 6.52 5.70 -36.43
N HIS A 450 7.14 5.73 -35.25
CA HIS A 450 8.49 5.20 -34.95
C HIS A 450 9.66 5.90 -35.65
N LYS A 451 9.43 6.94 -36.47
CA LYS A 451 10.54 7.70 -37.05
C LYS A 451 11.27 8.48 -35.97
N LYS A 452 12.60 8.43 -35.99
CA LYS A 452 13.48 9.20 -35.09
C LYS A 452 13.15 10.69 -35.20
N LEU A 453 13.15 11.36 -34.05
CA LEU A 453 13.01 12.81 -33.99
C LEU A 453 14.43 13.43 -33.91
N PRO A 454 14.83 14.28 -34.88
CA PRO A 454 16.15 14.89 -34.86
C PRO A 454 16.42 15.64 -33.55
N GLY A 455 17.60 15.46 -32.96
CA GLY A 455 17.99 16.05 -31.67
C GLY A 455 17.52 15.29 -30.44
N PHE A 456 16.75 14.21 -30.60
CA PHE A 456 16.25 13.37 -29.51
C PHE A 456 16.54 11.88 -29.75
N SER A 457 17.56 11.56 -30.56
CA SER A 457 17.92 10.17 -30.85
C SER A 457 18.68 9.53 -29.69
N PHE A 458 18.87 8.20 -29.73
CA PHE A 458 19.72 7.49 -28.77
C PHE A 458 21.15 8.08 -28.65
N ASN A 459 21.72 8.53 -29.77
CA ASN A 459 23.07 9.11 -29.79
C ASN A 459 23.10 10.55 -29.24
N ASP A 460 21.97 11.26 -29.32
CA ASP A 460 21.83 12.58 -28.72
C ASP A 460 21.55 12.48 -27.22
N ALA A 461 20.99 11.36 -26.74
CA ALA A 461 20.56 11.18 -25.36
C ALA A 461 21.75 11.04 -24.39
N ASP A 462 21.75 11.87 -23.35
CA ASP A 462 22.73 11.82 -22.28
C ASP A 462 22.47 10.60 -21.37
N SER A 463 23.55 9.96 -20.90
CA SER A 463 23.46 8.78 -20.03
C SER A 463 23.08 9.17 -18.61
N ILE A 464 22.05 8.50 -18.06
CA ILE A 464 21.72 8.54 -16.63
C ILE A 464 22.39 7.35 -15.96
N THR A 465 23.37 7.63 -15.10
CA THR A 465 24.21 6.60 -14.43
C THR A 465 24.07 6.60 -12.91
N VAL A 466 23.22 7.47 -12.36
CA VAL A 466 22.93 7.58 -10.93
C VAL A 466 21.44 7.38 -10.68
N GLY A 467 21.10 6.67 -9.61
CA GLY A 467 19.70 6.49 -9.19
C GLY A 467 19.13 7.78 -8.59
N SER A 468 17.86 8.06 -8.85
CA SER A 468 17.12 9.22 -8.34
C SER A 468 15.61 8.95 -8.41
N THR A 469 14.81 9.60 -7.57
CA THR A 469 13.34 9.58 -7.68
C THR A 469 12.83 10.53 -8.76
N ALA A 470 13.66 11.48 -9.23
CA ALA A 470 13.33 12.40 -10.32
C ALA A 470 14.59 12.95 -11.03
N HIS A 471 15.21 12.15 -11.91
CA HIS A 471 16.34 12.60 -12.72
C HIS A 471 15.86 13.30 -14.01
N PRO A 472 16.29 14.55 -14.31
CA PRO A 472 15.95 15.21 -15.57
C PRO A 472 16.61 14.49 -16.75
N VAL A 473 15.88 14.28 -17.83
CA VAL A 473 16.41 13.72 -19.08
C VAL A 473 16.88 14.85 -19.98
N SER A 474 18.03 14.68 -20.62
CA SER A 474 18.60 15.64 -21.56
C SER A 474 19.19 14.96 -22.80
N TRP A 475 19.30 15.75 -23.87
CA TRP A 475 19.91 15.39 -25.13
C TRP A 475 20.97 16.43 -25.49
N ASN A 476 22.24 16.03 -25.56
CA ASN A 476 23.40 16.91 -25.73
C ASN A 476 23.37 18.11 -24.76
N GLY A 477 23.01 17.86 -23.50
CA GLY A 477 22.89 18.86 -22.44
C GLY A 477 21.60 19.70 -22.47
N ASN A 478 20.71 19.53 -23.45
CA ASN A 478 19.42 20.23 -23.51
C ASN A 478 18.28 19.34 -22.99
N SER A 479 17.55 19.82 -21.98
CA SER A 479 16.41 19.09 -21.38
C SER A 479 15.03 19.62 -21.81
N ASP A 480 14.96 20.64 -22.67
CA ASP A 480 13.69 21.27 -23.06
C ASP A 480 12.95 20.46 -24.13
N VAL A 481 11.71 20.08 -23.80
CA VAL A 481 10.78 19.38 -24.69
C VAL A 481 9.48 20.18 -24.91
N SER A 482 9.43 21.45 -24.50
CA SER A 482 8.22 22.30 -24.60
C SER A 482 7.66 22.39 -26.03
N ALA A 483 8.53 22.41 -27.05
CA ALA A 483 8.12 22.41 -28.44
C ALA A 483 7.39 21.12 -28.90
N LEU A 484 7.45 20.06 -28.10
CA LEU A 484 6.79 18.77 -28.35
C LEU A 484 5.49 18.62 -27.54
N ALA A 485 5.23 19.49 -26.56
CA ALA A 485 4.03 19.43 -25.75
C ALA A 485 2.76 19.46 -26.60
N GLY A 486 1.77 18.64 -26.25
CA GLY A 486 0.53 18.46 -27.02
C GLY A 486 0.66 17.72 -28.35
N LYS A 487 1.87 17.38 -28.83
CA LYS A 487 2.07 16.56 -30.03
C LYS A 487 2.19 15.08 -29.67
N PRO A 488 1.66 14.15 -30.50
CA PRO A 488 1.82 12.73 -30.27
C PRO A 488 3.28 12.30 -30.47
N ILE A 489 3.91 11.85 -29.37
CA ILE A 489 5.26 11.29 -29.37
C ILE A 489 5.24 9.87 -28.80
N LYS A 490 6.35 9.15 -28.98
CA LYS A 490 6.67 7.95 -28.20
C LYS A 490 7.97 8.19 -27.47
N LEU A 491 8.11 7.57 -26.30
CA LEU A 491 9.40 7.42 -25.65
C LEU A 491 9.90 6.01 -25.90
N ARG A 492 11.20 5.89 -26.18
CA ARG A 492 11.90 4.62 -26.13
C ARG A 492 13.00 4.70 -25.09
N PHE A 493 12.85 3.89 -24.05
CA PHE A 493 13.82 3.76 -22.98
C PHE A 493 14.80 2.65 -23.32
N TYR A 494 16.07 2.91 -23.08
CA TYR A 494 17.16 1.94 -23.17
C TYR A 494 17.79 1.86 -21.79
N PHE A 495 17.84 0.68 -21.18
CA PHE A 495 18.34 0.51 -19.82
C PHE A 495 19.10 -0.81 -19.65
N LYS A 496 20.21 -0.76 -18.90
CA LYS A 496 21.02 -1.93 -18.51
C LYS A 496 21.49 -1.77 -17.08
N ASN A 497 21.51 -2.87 -16.33
CA ASN A 497 21.88 -2.88 -14.90
C ASN A 497 21.15 -1.78 -14.12
N ALA A 498 19.89 -1.56 -14.45
CA ALA A 498 19.06 -0.48 -13.92
C ALA A 498 17.62 -0.95 -13.80
N LYS A 499 16.90 -0.36 -12.85
CA LYS A 499 15.46 -0.45 -12.70
C LYS A 499 14.84 0.90 -13.03
N LEU A 500 13.79 0.89 -13.83
CA LEU A 500 12.99 2.06 -14.18
C LEU A 500 11.61 1.93 -13.52
N TYR A 501 11.24 2.87 -12.64
CA TYR A 501 10.01 2.79 -11.83
C TYR A 501 8.90 3.70 -12.37
N SER A 502 9.25 4.90 -12.81
CA SER A 502 8.28 5.87 -13.32
C SER A 502 8.91 6.90 -14.24
N PHE A 503 8.07 7.62 -14.99
CA PHE A 503 8.45 8.83 -15.70
C PHE A 503 7.38 9.91 -15.59
N GLN A 504 7.77 11.18 -15.72
CA GLN A 504 6.85 12.32 -15.65
C GLN A 504 7.33 13.49 -16.49
N PHE A 505 6.41 14.20 -17.13
CA PHE A 505 6.67 15.53 -17.70
C PHE A 505 6.24 16.62 -16.71
N LYS A 506 7.10 17.63 -16.51
CA LYS A 506 6.84 18.79 -15.65
C LYS A 506 7.05 20.10 -16.38
#